data_AF-A0A6L8BBB2-F1
#
_entry.id   AF-A0A6L8BBB2-F1
#
_cell.length_a   1.000
_cell.length_b   1.000
_cell.length_c   1.000
_cell.angle_alpha   90.00
_cell.angle_beta   90.00
_cell.angle_gamma   90.00
#
_symmetry.space_group_name_H-M   'P 1'
#
loop_
_entity.id
_entity.type
_entity.pdbx_description
1 polymer ?
#
loop_
_entity_poly.entity_id
_entity_poly.type
_entity_poly.pdbx_seq_one_letter_code
_entity_poly.pdbx_strand_id
1 'polypeptide(L)'
;MWRYLVPVSIFAVLAAFFYRGLSLNPGYVPSPLLGKPAPEFELPRLKNPNETMGSRDLDGQVALLNVWATWCVGCRQEHGFLVDLAQSGAIPIYG
;
A
#
# COMPACT_ATOMS: atom_id res chain seq x y z
N MET A 1 -22.46 30.58 38.22
CA MET A 1 -22.78 30.03 36.87
C MET A 1 -21.52 29.72 36.05
N TRP A 2 -20.58 30.66 35.89
CA TRP A 2 -19.38 30.50 35.03
C TRP A 2 -18.48 29.29 35.35
N ARG A 3 -18.37 28.88 36.63
CA ARG A 3 -17.53 27.73 37.06
C ARG A 3 -17.94 26.39 36.46
N TYR A 4 -19.21 26.22 36.05
CA TYR A 4 -19.70 24.97 35.43
C TYR A 4 -19.69 25.04 33.90
N LEU A 5 -19.67 26.22 33.31
CA LEU A 5 -19.64 26.40 31.85
C LEU A 5 -18.25 26.14 31.26
N VAL A 6 -17.18 26.46 32.01
CA VAL A 6 -15.79 26.26 31.55
C VAL A 6 -15.44 24.78 31.34
N PRO A 7 -15.74 23.84 32.26
CA PRO A 7 -15.46 22.42 32.02
C PRO A 7 -16.29 21.84 30.86
N VAL A 8 -17.56 22.26 30.73
CA VAL A 8 -18.46 21.79 29.67
C VAL A 8 -18.00 22.25 28.29
N SER A 9 -17.55 23.50 28.16
CA SER A 9 -17.05 24.02 26.89
C SER A 9 -15.77 23.32 26.46
N ILE A 10 -14.83 23.06 27.39
CA ILE A 10 -13.60 22.31 27.11
C ILE A 10 -13.94 20.89 26.65
N PHE A 11 -14.85 20.20 27.34
CA PHE A 11 -15.29 18.86 26.95
C PHE A 11 -15.93 18.85 25.56
N ALA A 12 -16.80 19.81 25.25
CA ALA A 12 -17.45 19.91 23.95
C ALA A 12 -16.44 20.14 22.82
N VAL A 13 -15.43 20.99 23.03
CA VAL A 13 -14.34 21.21 22.07
C VAL A 13 -13.55 19.93 21.85
N LEU A 14 -13.14 19.23 22.91
CA LEU A 14 -12.41 17.97 22.80
C LEU A 14 -13.22 16.89 22.08
N ALA A 15 -14.51 16.74 22.43
CA ALA A 15 -15.41 15.80 21.79
C ALA A 15 -15.54 16.08 20.29
N ALA A 16 -15.65 17.35 19.88
CA ALA A 16 -15.71 17.73 18.47
C ALA A 16 -14.38 17.41 17.73
N PHE A 17 -13.23 17.68 18.35
CA PHE A 17 -11.92 17.34 17.79
C PHE A 17 -11.74 15.83 17.62
N PHE A 18 -12.09 15.03 18.63
CA PHE A 18 -12.01 13.57 18.54
C PHE A 18 -12.98 13.02 17.50
N TYR A 19 -14.23 13.49 17.46
CA TYR A 19 -15.19 13.09 16.44
C TYR A 19 -14.67 13.34 15.02
N ARG A 20 -14.05 14.50 14.80
CA ARG A 20 -13.37 14.81 13.53
C ARG A 20 -12.21 13.86 13.25
N GLY A 21 -11.39 13.55 14.25
CA GLY A 21 -10.27 12.61 14.15
C GLY A 21 -10.70 11.20 13.75
N LEU A 22 -11.80 10.70 14.32
CA LEU A 22 -12.38 9.40 13.98
C LEU A 22 -12.93 9.34 12.55
N SER A 23 -13.28 10.49 11.95
CA SER A 23 -13.78 10.57 10.57
C SER A 23 -12.68 10.57 9.49
N LEU A 24 -11.41 10.61 9.90
CA LEU A 24 -10.28 10.53 8.95
C LEU A 24 -10.07 9.08 8.52
N ASN A 25 -9.70 8.87 7.25
CA ASN A 25 -9.38 7.54 6.72
C ASN A 25 -7.88 7.23 6.94
N PRO A 26 -7.52 6.44 7.97
CA PRO A 26 -6.11 6.12 8.24
C PRO A 26 -5.49 5.21 7.17
N GLY A 27 -6.32 4.54 6.35
CA GLY A 27 -5.86 3.61 5.31
C GLY A 27 -5.54 4.24 3.95
N TYR A 28 -5.79 5.55 3.76
CA TYR A 28 -5.49 6.19 2.48
C TYR A 28 -4.02 6.63 2.43
N VAL A 29 -3.21 5.89 1.67
CA VAL A 29 -1.81 6.23 1.41
C VAL A 29 -1.69 6.69 -0.04
N PRO A 30 -1.68 8.02 -0.32
CA PRO A 30 -1.55 8.51 -1.68
C PRO A 30 -0.16 8.18 -2.24
N SER A 31 -0.11 7.50 -3.39
CA SER A 31 1.15 7.22 -4.06
C SER A 31 1.64 8.46 -4.82
N PRO A 32 2.86 8.96 -4.55
CA PRO A 32 3.43 10.09 -5.29
C PRO A 32 3.91 9.70 -6.70
N LEU A 33 3.78 8.42 -7.09
CA LEU A 33 4.27 7.86 -8.36
C LEU A 33 3.16 7.66 -9.40
N LEU A 34 1.92 8.06 -9.11
CA LEU A 34 0.84 7.99 -10.09
C LEU A 34 1.16 8.85 -11.33
N GLY A 35 1.04 8.25 -12.51
CA GLY A 35 1.31 8.90 -13.80
C GLY A 35 2.80 9.13 -14.12
N LYS A 36 3.71 8.66 -13.26
CA LYS A 36 5.16 8.73 -13.48
C LYS A 36 5.68 7.41 -14.07
N PRO A 37 6.77 7.43 -14.85
CA PRO A 37 7.41 6.19 -15.29
C PRO A 37 7.87 5.38 -14.07
N ALA A 38 7.89 4.05 -14.22
CA ALA A 38 8.47 3.18 -13.22
C ALA A 38 9.95 3.56 -13.00
N PRO A 39 10.45 3.58 -11.74
CA PRO A 39 11.86 3.83 -11.47
C PRO A 39 12.76 2.86 -12.22
N GLU A 40 13.91 3.31 -12.70
CA GLU A 40 14.89 2.44 -13.36
C GLU A 40 15.59 1.55 -12.33
N PHE A 41 15.57 0.23 -12.56
CA PHE A 41 16.29 -0.76 -11.76
C PHE A 41 16.78 -1.89 -12.65
N GLU A 42 17.84 -2.56 -12.18
CA GLU A 42 18.31 -3.84 -12.70
C GLU A 42 18.82 -4.66 -11.52
N LEU A 43 18.14 -5.76 -11.22
CA LEU A 43 18.37 -6.57 -10.02
C LEU A 43 18.53 -8.05 -10.40
N PRO A 44 19.33 -8.82 -9.66
CA PRO A 44 19.43 -10.26 -9.87
C PRO A 44 18.12 -10.97 -9.51
N ARG A 45 17.79 -12.02 -10.25
CA ARG A 45 16.59 -12.83 -9.96
C ARG A 45 16.80 -13.68 -8.72
N LEU A 46 15.74 -13.84 -7.93
CA LEU A 46 15.78 -14.59 -6.67
C LEU A 46 16.21 -16.05 -6.84
N LYS A 47 15.75 -16.73 -7.91
CA LYS A 47 16.07 -18.16 -8.15
C LYS A 47 17.42 -18.36 -8.84
N ASN A 48 17.84 -17.42 -9.68
CA ASN A 48 19.10 -17.50 -10.43
C ASN A 48 19.80 -16.14 -10.42
N PRO A 49 20.78 -15.92 -9.52
CA PRO A 49 21.45 -14.63 -9.38
C PRO A 49 22.26 -14.18 -10.60
N ASN A 50 22.56 -15.09 -11.54
CA ASN A 50 23.26 -14.76 -12.78
C ASN A 50 22.34 -14.15 -13.85
N GLU A 51 21.02 -14.24 -13.65
CA GLU A 51 20.03 -13.58 -14.50
C GLU A 51 19.59 -12.28 -13.85
N THR A 52 19.44 -11.23 -14.64
CA THR A 52 18.90 -9.94 -14.19
C THR A 52 17.44 -9.76 -14.61
N MET A 53 16.75 -8.88 -13.90
CA MET A 53 15.44 -8.34 -14.25
C MET A 53 15.46 -6.83 -13.97
N GLY A 54 14.89 -6.04 -14.87
CA GLY A 54 14.81 -4.59 -14.72
C GLY A 54 13.47 -4.01 -15.11
N SER A 55 13.35 -2.69 -15.00
CA SER A 55 12.13 -1.95 -15.36
C SER A 55 11.74 -2.14 -16.82
N ARG A 56 12.74 -2.34 -17.70
CA ARG A 56 12.54 -2.61 -19.13
C ARG A 56 11.76 -3.89 -19.41
N ASP A 57 11.82 -4.88 -18.51
CA ASP A 57 11.07 -6.13 -18.64
C ASP A 57 9.57 -5.96 -18.33
N LEU A 58 9.19 -4.82 -17.74
CA LEU A 58 7.82 -4.45 -17.39
C LEU A 58 7.17 -3.55 -18.45
N ASP A 59 7.94 -3.09 -19.45
CA ASP A 59 7.45 -2.18 -20.48
C ASP A 59 6.52 -2.89 -21.49
N GLY A 60 5.61 -2.12 -22.09
CA GLY A 60 4.76 -2.59 -23.20
C GLY A 60 3.50 -3.36 -22.79
N GLN A 61 3.30 -3.68 -21.51
CA GLN A 61 2.08 -4.30 -21.00
C GLN A 61 1.74 -3.80 -19.60
N VAL A 62 0.45 -3.88 -19.24
CA VAL A 62 0.03 -3.61 -17.86
C VAL A 62 0.44 -4.80 -17.00
N ALA A 63 1.26 -4.56 -15.98
CA ALA A 63 1.76 -5.58 -15.08
C ALA A 63 1.54 -5.21 -13.61
N LEU A 64 1.41 -6.21 -12.76
CA LEU A 64 1.39 -6.06 -11.30
C LEU A 64 2.76 -6.38 -10.73
N LEU A 65 3.42 -5.40 -10.14
CA LEU A 65 4.65 -5.60 -9.36
C LEU A 65 4.30 -5.69 -7.87
N ASN A 66 4.43 -6.88 -7.30
CA ASN A 66 4.19 -7.17 -5.90
C ASN A 66 5.50 -7.12 -5.09
N VAL A 67 5.54 -6.26 -4.08
CA VAL A 67 6.68 -6.16 -3.16
C VAL A 67 6.36 -6.94 -1.90
N TRP A 68 7.11 -8.01 -1.63
CA TRP A 68 6.83 -8.92 -0.52
C TRP A 68 8.10 -9.30 0.24
N ALA A 69 7.89 -9.95 1.38
CA ALA A 69 8.95 -10.57 2.17
C ALA A 69 8.42 -11.75 2.99
N THR A 70 9.28 -12.69 3.36
CA THR A 70 8.89 -13.88 4.14
C THR A 70 8.35 -13.55 5.54
N TRP A 71 8.84 -12.47 6.14
CA TRP A 71 8.43 -11.99 7.46
C TRP A 71 7.15 -11.14 7.42
N CYS A 72 6.65 -10.76 6.24
CA CYS A 72 5.46 -9.94 6.08
C CYS A 72 4.18 -10.77 6.26
N VAL A 73 3.42 -10.49 7.33
CA VAL A 73 2.18 -11.22 7.65
C VAL A 73 1.09 -10.95 6.60
N GLY A 74 0.95 -9.69 6.15
CA GLY A 74 0.00 -9.32 5.10
C GLY A 74 0.30 -10.07 3.79
N CYS A 75 1.59 -10.17 3.44
CA CYS A 75 2.06 -10.88 2.25
C CYS A 75 1.68 -12.37 2.26
N ARG A 76 1.67 -13.02 3.44
CA ARG A 76 1.18 -14.41 3.55
C ARG A 76 -0.34 -14.51 3.38
N GLN A 77 -1.10 -13.50 3.80
CA GLN A 77 -2.55 -13.47 3.64
C GLN A 77 -2.96 -13.19 2.19
N GLU A 78 -2.24 -12.33 1.47
CA GLU A 78 -2.51 -12.03 0.05
C GLU A 78 -2.04 -13.13 -0.90
N HIS A 79 -1.05 -13.95 -0.51
CA HIS A 79 -0.37 -14.88 -1.41
C HIS A 79 -1.32 -15.82 -2.16
N GLY A 80 -2.32 -16.40 -1.46
CA GLY A 80 -3.29 -17.31 -2.10
C GLY A 80 -4.05 -16.63 -3.24
N PHE A 81 -4.55 -15.41 -3.01
CA PHE A 81 -5.22 -14.62 -4.03
C PHE A 81 -4.30 -14.28 -5.21
N LEU A 82 -3.04 -13.92 -4.95
CA LEU A 82 -2.08 -13.60 -6.00
C LEU A 82 -1.77 -14.83 -6.87
N VAL A 83 -1.70 -16.03 -6.28
CA VAL A 83 -1.51 -17.28 -7.01
C VAL A 83 -2.72 -17.57 -7.90
N ASP A 84 -3.94 -17.43 -7.38
CA ASP A 84 -5.17 -17.62 -8.16
C ASP A 84 -5.26 -16.61 -9.32
N LEU A 85 -4.89 -15.35 -9.07
CA LEU A 85 -4.86 -14.31 -10.09
C LEU A 85 -3.82 -14.60 -11.18
N ALA A 86 -2.62 -15.06 -10.80
CA ALA A 86 -1.59 -15.47 -11.76
C ALA A 86 -2.06 -16.64 -12.65
N GLN A 87 -2.79 -17.60 -12.07
CA GLN A 87 -3.34 -18.74 -12.81
C GLN A 87 -4.47 -18.34 -13.77
N SER A 88 -5.25 -17.31 -13.44
CA SER A 88 -6.30 -16.78 -14.32
C SER A 88 -5.76 -16.18 -15.62
N GLY A 89 -4.48 -15.80 -15.65
CA GLY A 89 -3.86 -15.12 -16.78
C GLY A 89 -4.37 -13.69 -17.04
N ALA A 90 -5.15 -13.12 -16.12
CA ALA A 90 -5.75 -11.79 -16.29
C ALA A 90 -4.71 -10.67 -16.40
N ILE A 91 -3.63 -10.75 -15.60
CA ILE A 91 -2.51 -9.81 -15.61
C ILE A 91 -1.20 -10.54 -15.29
N PRO A 92 -0.07 -10.18 -15.93
CA PRO A 92 1.24 -10.67 -15.52
C PRO A 92 1.63 -10.10 -14.15
N ILE A 93 2.10 -10.98 -13.27
CA ILE A 93 2.50 -10.64 -11.89
C ILE A 93 4.00 -10.91 -11.73
N TYR A 94 4.72 -9.94 -11.17
CA TYR A 94 6.13 -10.01 -10.84
C TYR A 94 6.30 -9.74 -9.34
N GLY A 95 7.08 -10.56 -8.64
CA GLY A 95 7.27 -10.46 -7.19
C GLY A 95 8.13 -11.59 -6.68
#